data_AF-A0A943V1U0-F1
#
_entry.id   AF-A0A943V1U0-F1
#
_cell.length_a   1.000
_cell.length_b   1.000
_cell.length_c   1.000
_cell.angle_alpha   90.00
_cell.angle_beta   90.00
_cell.angle_gamma   90.00
#
_symmetry.space_group_name_H-M   'P 1'
#
loop_
_entity.id
_entity.type
_entity.pdbx_description
1 polymer ?
#
loop_
_entity_poly.entity_id
_entity_poly.type
_entity_poly.pdbx_seq_one_letter_code
_entity_poly.pdbx_strand_id
1 'polypeptide(L)' 'LGACLGGNGTLIGASANVVLSDISAKNGYTISFLQYLKVGFPIMLLTVAIAGVYLVLRFPPM' A
#
# COMPACT_ATOMS: atom_id res chain seq x y z
N LEU A 1 -11.36 2.82 -5.19
CA LEU A 1 -10.93 2.12 -3.95
C LEU A 1 -9.74 1.20 -4.20
N GLY A 2 -9.80 0.25 -5.15
CA GLY A 2 -8.69 -0.68 -5.42
C GLY A 2 -7.36 -0.03 -5.84
N ALA A 3 -7.36 0.94 -6.77
CA ALA A 3 -6.12 1.56 -7.26
C ALA A 3 -5.40 2.44 -6.19
N CYS A 4 -6.17 3.21 -5.42
CA CYS A 4 -5.62 4.08 -4.37
C CYS A 4 -5.10 3.30 -3.16
N LEU A 5 -5.74 2.18 -2.80
CA LEU A 5 -5.30 1.29 -1.72
C LEU A 5 -4.17 0.34 -2.18
N GLY A 6 -4.22 -0.09 -3.44
CA GLY A 6 -3.18 -0.92 -4.08
C GLY A 6 -1.83 -0.23 -4.16
N GLY A 7 -1.80 1.08 -4.42
CA GLY A 7 -0.56 1.87 -4.45
C GLY A 7 0.18 1.92 -3.10
N ASN A 8 -0.47 1.61 -1.98
CA ASN A 8 0.15 1.64 -0.65
C ASN A 8 0.91 0.36 -0.29
N GLY A 9 0.73 -0.73 -1.04
CA GLY A 9 1.35 -2.02 -0.73
C GLY A 9 2.84 -2.12 -1.06
N THR A 10 3.36 -1.16 -1.82
CA THR A 10 4.76 -1.11 -2.21
C THR A 10 5.34 0.27 -1.92
N LEU A 11 6.63 0.31 -1.61
CA LEU A 11 7.34 1.57 -1.36
C LEU A 11 7.35 2.46 -2.62
N ILE A 12 7.33 1.87 -3.81
CA ILE A 12 7.31 2.57 -5.12
C ILE A 12 5.87 2.91 -5.57
N GLY A 13 4.84 2.28 -4.99
CA GLY A 13 3.46 2.43 -5.44
C GLY A 13 2.83 3.80 -5.15
N ALA A 14 3.45 4.60 -4.27
CA ALA A 14 3.05 5.98 -3.98
C ALA A 14 4.28 6.87 -3.80
N SER A 15 4.26 8.06 -4.41
CA SER A 15 5.35 9.04 -4.31
C SER A 15 5.66 9.44 -2.85
N ALA A 16 4.64 9.47 -1.99
CA ALA A 16 4.80 9.74 -0.56
C ALA A 16 5.69 8.70 0.15
N ASN A 17 5.56 7.41 -0.18
CA ASN A 17 6.35 6.34 0.43
C ASN A 17 7.84 6.43 0.02
N VAL A 18 8.12 6.82 -1.23
CA VAL A 18 9.48 7.05 -1.72
C VAL A 18 10.13 8.23 -1.02
N VAL A 19 9.42 9.36 -0.91
CA VAL A 19 9.94 10.56 -0.21
C VAL A 19 10.20 10.27 1.27
N LEU A 20 9.31 9.53 1.93
CA LEU A 20 9.51 9.09 3.32
C LEU A 20 10.74 8.19 3.49
N SER A 21 10.97 7.26 2.56
CA SER A 21 12.15 6.40 2.60
C SER A 21 13.45 7.19 2.43
N ASP A 22 13.46 8.22 1.58
CA ASP A 22 14.62 9.12 1.39
C ASP A 22 14.90 9.97 2.63
N ILE A 23 13.86 10.51 3.26
CA ILE A 23 13.96 11.27 4.51
C ILE A 23 14.42 10.36 5.66
N SER A 24 13.88 9.15 5.75
CA SER A 24 14.26 8.16 6.77
C SER A 24 15.72 7.73 6.60
N ALA A 25 16.18 7.51 5.37
CA ALA A 25 17.57 7.20 5.07
C ALA A 25 18.51 8.33 5.49
N LYS A 26 18.12 9.60 5.29
CA LYS A 26 18.86 10.78 5.76
C LYS A 26 18.94 10.89 7.29
N ASN A 27 17.97 10.35 8.01
CA ASN A 27 17.95 10.30 9.48
C ASN A 27 18.64 9.05 10.07
N GLY A 28 19.33 8.25 9.24
CA GLY A 28 20.04 7.04 9.69
C GLY A 28 19.15 5.79 9.81
N TYR A 29 17.86 5.89 9.45
CA TYR A 29 16.93 4.76 9.41
C TYR A 29 16.70 4.33 7.96
N THR A 30 17.55 3.44 7.46
CA THR A 30 17.41 2.91 6.10
C THR A 30 16.24 1.94 6.03
N ILE A 31 15.12 2.38 5.48
CA ILE A 31 13.98 1.53 5.16
C ILE A 31 14.22 0.93 3.78
N SER A 32 14.49 -0.38 3.72
CA SER A 32 14.68 -1.07 2.43
C SER A 32 13.34 -1.30 1.73
N PHE A 33 13.33 -1.17 0.39
CA PHE A 33 12.19 -1.49 -0.47
C PHE A 33 11.57 -2.85 -0.13
N LEU A 34 12.41 -3.86 0.07
CA LEU A 34 12.00 -5.22 0.39
C LEU A 34 11.33 -5.33 1.76
N GLN A 35 11.77 -4.51 2.72
CA GLN A 35 11.27 -4.51 4.09
C GLN A 35 9.89 -3.86 4.16
N TYR A 36 9.69 -2.77 3.42
CA TYR A 36 8.38 -2.13 3.28
C TYR A 36 7.42 -2.99 2.47
N LEU A 37 7.90 -3.68 1.43
CA LEU A 37 7.08 -4.58 0.63
C LEU A 37 6.65 -5.82 1.44
N LYS A 38 7.53 -6.38 2.28
CA LYS A 38 7.18 -7.55 3.12
C LYS A 38 6.04 -7.28 4.10
N VAL A 39 5.92 -6.04 4.59
CA VAL A 39 4.90 -5.64 5.57
C VAL A 39 3.70 -4.99 4.88
N GLY A 40 3.93 -4.10 3.91
CA GLY A 40 2.89 -3.36 3.19
C GLY A 40 2.08 -4.22 2.22
N PHE A 41 2.71 -5.22 1.58
CA PHE A 41 2.04 -6.09 0.61
C PHE A 41 0.87 -6.91 1.20
N PRO A 42 1.04 -7.65 2.32
CA PRO A 42 -0.09 -8.38 2.92
C PRO A 42 -1.19 -7.46 3.43
N ILE A 43 -0.84 -6.29 3.98
CA ILE A 43 -1.80 -5.29 4.48
C ILE A 43 -2.61 -4.65 3.34
N MET A 44 -1.94 -4.34 2.22
CA MET A 44 -2.60 -3.84 1.02
C MET A 44 -3.55 -4.88 0.44
N LEU A 45 -3.14 -6.14 0.37
CA LEU A 45 -4.01 -7.21 -0.14
C LEU A 45 -5.28 -7.35 0.70
N LEU A 46 -5.16 -7.25 2.03
CA LEU A 46 -6.26 -7.38 2.97
C LEU A 46 -7.24 -6.20 2.85
N THR A 47 -6.73 -4.97 2.76
CA THR A 47 -7.56 -3.76 2.60
C THR A 47 -8.24 -3.68 1.23
N VAL A 48 -7.54 -4.06 0.15
CA VAL A 48 -8.13 -4.15 -1.20
C VAL A 48 -9.19 -5.24 -1.26
N ALA A 49 -8.96 -6.40 -0.63
CA ALA A 49 -9.94 -7.48 -0.55
C ALA A 49 -11.20 -7.05 0.22
N ILE A 50 -11.06 -6.41 1.38
CA ILE A 50 -12.19 -5.88 2.15
C ILE A 50 -12.96 -4.83 1.34
N ALA A 51 -12.25 -3.89 0.69
CA ALA A 51 -12.89 -2.88 -0.13
C ALA A 51 -13.58 -3.48 -1.37
N GLY A 52 -13.01 -4.52 -1.97
CA GLY A 52 -13.62 -5.27 -3.07
C GLY A 52 -14.88 -6.00 -2.64
N VAL A 53 -14.84 -6.74 -1.52
CA VAL A 53 -16.01 -7.42 -0.95
C VAL A 53 -17.10 -6.41 -0.57
N TYR A 54 -16.73 -5.29 0.05
CA TYR A 54 -17.66 -4.22 0.39
C TYR A 54 -18.35 -3.64 -0.85
N LEU A 55 -17.60 -3.38 -1.92
CA LEU A 55 -18.16 -2.88 -3.17
C LEU A 55 -19.09 -3.90 -3.85
N VAL A 56 -18.73 -5.19 -3.87
CA VAL A 56 -19.58 -6.23 -4.44
C VAL A 56 -20.88 -6.43 -3.66
N LEU A 57 -20.84 -6.32 -2.32
CA LEU A 57 -22.03 -6.43 -1.47
C LEU A 57 -22.90 -5.17 -1.52
N ARG A 58 -22.30 -3.98 -1.61
CA ARG A 58 -23.02 -2.69 -1.57
C ARG A 58 -23.51 -2.24 -2.94
N PHE A 59 -22.74 -2.52 -3.99
CA PHE A 59 -23.05 -2.29 -5.40
C PHE A 59 -22.95 -3.62 -6.14
N PRO A 60 -23.93 -4.52 -5.98
CA PRO A 60 -24.01 -5.70 -6.82
C PRO A 60 -24.06 -5.24 -8.29
N PRO A 61 -23.24 -5.82 -9.19
CA PRO A 61 -23.32 -5.51 -10.61
C PRO A 61 -24.71 -5.97 -11.10
N MET A 62 -25.58 -4.98 -11.32
CA MET A 62 -26.87 -5.13 -11.99
C MET A 62 -26.66 -4.90 -13.48
#